data_AF-A0A498QYH5-F1
#
_entry.id   AF-A0A498QYH5-F1
#
_cell.length_a   1.000
_cell.length_b   1.000
_cell.length_c   1.000
_cell.angle_alpha   90.00
_cell.angle_beta   90.00
_cell.angle_gamma   90.00
#
_symmetry.space_group_name_H-M   'P 1'
#
loop_
_entity.id
_entity.type
_entity.pdbx_description
1 polymer ?
#
loop_
_entity_poly.entity_id
_entity_poly.type
_entity_poly.pdbx_seq_one_letter_code
_entity_poly.pdbx_strand_id
1 'polypeptide(L)'
;MAIAAVFGKYAQTYQTLNGQALAFQDQFVRALSLGAGAYASAEAANASPLQAVLNEVNTTIQSVIGRPLIGNGPNGSPGSEADGGPGGILIGNGGAGGSGAPGLPGGNGGAAGLFGTGGASGVGGLFGAGGNGGNGGFGQAGGGAGGSGGNGGMLFGAGGAGGGAGQFGTDGDGGAGGAGSKAGLIGNGGDGGAGGVTTATGPTATGGDGGKGGDAWLIGNGGNGGNAGTGVVLGSAGAGGTGGLLLGQNGMSGLT
;
A
#
# COMPACT_ATOMS: atom_id res chain seq x y z
N MET A 1 31.36 -29.17 63.94
CA MET A 1 32.10 -29.63 62.75
C MET A 1 31.25 -30.43 61.75
N ALA A 2 30.31 -31.28 62.18
CA ALA A 2 29.48 -32.10 61.25
C ALA A 2 28.53 -31.29 60.33
N ILE A 3 27.93 -30.20 60.82
CA ILE A 3 26.96 -29.38 60.07
C ILE A 3 27.61 -28.66 58.88
N ALA A 4 28.81 -28.10 59.06
CA ALA A 4 29.54 -27.41 57.99
C ALA A 4 30.00 -28.36 56.86
N ALA A 5 30.37 -29.61 57.19
CA ALA A 5 30.74 -30.62 56.19
C ALA A 5 29.55 -31.02 55.31
N VAL A 6 28.35 -31.09 55.89
CA VAL A 6 27.11 -31.35 55.14
C VAL A 6 26.80 -30.21 54.17
N PHE A 7 26.85 -28.95 54.62
CA PHE A 7 26.66 -27.79 53.74
C PHE A 7 27.73 -27.69 52.64
N GLY A 8 28.99 -28.03 52.92
CA GLY A 8 30.06 -28.08 51.92
C GLY A 8 29.81 -29.14 50.84
N LYS A 9 29.30 -30.31 51.21
CA LYS A 9 28.93 -31.37 50.25
C LYS A 9 27.74 -30.94 49.38
N TYR A 10 26.71 -30.30 49.95
CA TYR A 10 25.60 -29.74 49.19
C TYR A 10 26.05 -28.67 48.20
N ALA A 11 26.95 -27.77 48.60
CA ALA A 11 27.49 -26.74 47.71
C ALA A 11 28.25 -27.34 46.51
N GLN A 12 29.07 -28.38 46.72
CA GLN A 12 29.78 -29.08 45.64
C GLN A 12 28.83 -29.81 44.69
N THR A 13 27.78 -30.45 45.23
CA THR A 13 26.74 -31.09 44.40
C THR A 13 26.02 -30.04 43.55
N TYR A 14 25.69 -28.88 44.13
CA TYR A 14 25.05 -27.78 43.40
C TYR A 14 25.94 -27.22 42.29
N GLN A 15 27.24 -27.05 42.56
CA GLN A 15 28.21 -26.59 41.55
C GLN A 15 28.36 -27.59 40.39
N THR A 16 28.39 -28.90 40.70
CA THR A 16 28.47 -29.96 39.68
C THR A 16 27.21 -29.99 38.83
N LEU A 17 26.03 -29.91 39.45
CA LEU A 17 24.75 -29.88 38.74
C LEU A 17 24.63 -28.63 37.86
N ASN A 18 25.10 -27.47 38.34
CA ASN A 18 25.11 -26.24 37.56
C ASN A 18 26.03 -26.34 36.34
N GLY A 19 27.20 -26.99 36.47
CA GLY A 19 28.08 -27.27 35.33
C GLY A 19 27.45 -28.20 34.30
N GLN A 20 26.74 -29.24 34.74
CA GLN A 20 26.01 -30.16 33.85
C GLN A 20 24.83 -29.47 33.15
N ALA A 21 24.10 -28.60 33.87
CA ALA A 21 22.99 -27.83 33.32
C ALA A 21 23.44 -26.87 32.21
N LEU A 22 24.58 -26.19 32.40
CA LEU A 22 25.17 -25.32 31.36
C LEU A 22 25.57 -26.11 30.11
N ALA A 23 26.22 -27.26 30.26
CA ALA A 23 26.59 -28.12 29.14
C ALA A 23 25.37 -28.66 28.37
N PHE A 24 24.30 -29.03 29.09
CA PHE A 24 23.03 -29.41 28.48
C PHE A 24 22.42 -28.24 27.71
N GLN A 25 22.41 -27.04 28.30
CA GLN A 25 21.86 -25.86 27.66
C GLN A 25 22.60 -25.52 26.36
N ASP A 26 23.92 -25.62 26.33
CA ASP A 26 24.72 -25.43 25.11
C ASP A 26 24.40 -26.47 24.04
N GLN A 27 24.30 -27.75 24.41
CA GLN A 27 23.92 -28.82 23.49
C GLN A 27 22.50 -28.65 22.96
N PHE A 28 21.57 -28.24 23.81
CA PHE A 28 20.18 -27.99 23.46
C PHE A 28 20.08 -26.85 22.44
N VAL A 29 20.74 -25.71 22.69
CA VAL A 29 20.73 -24.55 21.77
C VAL A 29 21.38 -24.91 20.43
N ARG A 30 22.47 -25.69 20.45
CA ARG A 30 23.13 -26.17 19.23
C ARG A 30 22.22 -27.10 18.42
N ALA A 31 21.60 -28.09 19.06
CA ALA A 31 20.68 -29.01 18.42
C ALA A 31 19.45 -28.27 17.85
N LEU A 32 18.92 -27.29 18.59
CA LEU A 32 17.81 -26.45 18.14
C LEU A 32 18.19 -25.64 16.89
N SER A 33 19.37 -25.02 16.90
CA SER A 33 19.86 -24.24 15.75
C SER A 33 20.07 -25.11 14.50
N LEU A 34 20.62 -26.32 14.69
CA LEU A 34 20.78 -27.29 13.61
C LEU A 34 19.43 -27.79 13.08
N GLY A 35 18.47 -28.06 13.97
CA GLY A 35 17.12 -28.43 13.60
C GLY A 35 16.43 -27.34 12.78
N ALA A 36 16.49 -26.08 13.24
CA ALA A 36 15.96 -24.93 12.51
C ALA A 36 16.61 -24.78 11.12
N GLY A 37 17.93 -24.95 11.02
CA GLY A 37 18.64 -24.94 9.75
C GLY A 37 18.25 -26.08 8.80
N ALA A 38 17.96 -27.28 9.33
CA ALA A 38 17.48 -28.41 8.54
C ALA A 38 16.07 -28.20 7.99
N TYR A 39 15.17 -27.59 8.77
CA TYR A 39 13.85 -27.21 8.27
C TYR A 39 13.94 -26.13 7.19
N ALA A 40 14.74 -25.07 7.40
CA ALA A 40 14.93 -24.02 6.41
C ALA A 40 15.56 -24.55 5.11
N SER A 41 16.51 -25.48 5.18
CA SER A 41 17.12 -26.07 3.98
C SER A 41 16.18 -27.03 3.26
N ALA A 42 15.33 -27.76 3.97
CA ALA A 42 14.28 -28.60 3.38
C ALA A 42 13.24 -27.74 2.64
N GLU A 43 12.82 -26.61 3.20
CA GLU A 43 11.93 -25.67 2.52
C GLU A 43 12.57 -25.11 1.23
N ALA A 44 13.84 -24.68 1.29
CA ALA A 44 14.56 -24.18 0.13
C ALA A 44 14.73 -25.24 -0.97
N ALA A 45 15.07 -26.48 -0.59
CA ALA A 45 15.21 -27.59 -1.52
C ALA A 45 13.88 -27.92 -2.22
N ASN A 46 12.77 -27.85 -1.50
CA ASN A 46 11.44 -28.09 -2.06
C ASN A 46 10.91 -26.91 -2.90
N ALA A 47 11.33 -25.67 -2.63
CA ALA A 47 10.91 -24.49 -3.39
C ALA A 47 11.72 -24.27 -4.69
N SER A 48 13.01 -24.62 -4.69
CA SER A 48 13.92 -24.30 -5.81
C SER A 48 13.50 -24.86 -7.18
N PRO A 49 12.99 -26.11 -7.33
CA PRO A 49 12.59 -26.63 -8.62
C PRO A 49 11.33 -25.93 -9.14
N LEU A 50 10.41 -25.56 -8.25
CA LEU A 50 9.19 -24.85 -8.62
C LEU A 50 9.50 -23.42 -9.09
N GLN A 51 10.45 -22.74 -8.44
CA GLN A 51 10.89 -21.42 -8.86
C GLN A 51 11.56 -21.44 -10.25
N ALA A 52 12.35 -22.48 -10.55
CA ALA A 52 12.95 -22.64 -11.88
C ALA A 52 11.89 -22.79 -12.97
N VAL A 53 10.89 -23.66 -12.75
CA VAL A 53 9.77 -23.84 -13.69
C VAL A 53 8.97 -22.54 -13.87
N LEU A 54 8.68 -21.82 -12.79
CA LEU A 54 7.97 -20.53 -12.85
C LEU A 54 8.75 -19.50 -13.67
N ASN A 55 10.07 -19.41 -13.48
CA ASN A 55 10.92 -18.49 -14.24
C ASN A 55 10.90 -18.83 -15.74
N GLU A 56 10.97 -20.11 -16.09
CA GLU A 56 10.98 -20.56 -17.48
C GLU A 56 9.64 -20.32 -18.18
N VAL A 57 8.52 -20.65 -17.50
CA VAL A 57 7.17 -20.33 -17.99
C VAL A 57 7.00 -18.82 -18.17
N ASN A 58 7.39 -18.02 -17.18
CA ASN A 58 7.30 -16.56 -17.27
C ASN A 58 8.15 -16.00 -18.41
N THR A 59 9.37 -16.49 -18.59
CA THR A 59 10.27 -16.05 -19.67
C THR A 59 9.67 -16.38 -21.03
N THR A 60 9.08 -17.56 -21.19
CA THR A 60 8.41 -17.99 -22.42
C THR A 60 7.19 -17.12 -22.72
N ILE A 61 6.34 -16.86 -21.72
CA ILE A 61 5.15 -16.02 -21.92
C ILE A 61 5.55 -14.56 -22.17
N GLN A 62 6.59 -14.05 -21.49
CA GLN A 62 7.10 -12.71 -21.70
C GLN A 62 7.70 -12.53 -23.10
N SER A 63 8.37 -13.55 -23.67
CA SER A 63 8.92 -13.45 -25.03
C SER A 63 7.84 -13.46 -26.12
N VAL A 64 6.69 -14.10 -25.88
CA VAL A 64 5.60 -14.21 -26.85
C VAL A 64 4.56 -13.08 -26.70
N ILE A 65 4.19 -12.75 -25.46
CA ILE A 65 3.08 -11.84 -25.15
C ILE A 65 3.59 -10.49 -24.60
N GLY A 66 4.88 -10.36 -24.32
CA GLY A 66 5.50 -9.12 -23.82
C GLY A 66 5.28 -8.86 -22.31
N ARG A 67 4.59 -9.77 -21.61
CA ARG A 67 4.28 -9.69 -20.17
C ARG A 67 4.43 -11.05 -19.53
N PRO A 68 4.93 -11.14 -18.28
CA PRO A 68 5.00 -12.42 -17.57
C PRO A 68 3.59 -12.95 -17.28
N LEU A 69 3.46 -14.26 -17.08
CA LEU A 69 2.20 -14.87 -16.67
C LEU A 69 1.86 -14.50 -15.22
N ILE A 70 2.88 -14.56 -14.35
CA ILE A 70 2.81 -14.27 -12.93
C ILE A 70 3.97 -13.33 -12.55
N GLY A 71 3.68 -12.25 -11.84
CA GLY A 71 4.68 -11.33 -11.31
C GLY A 71 4.13 -9.92 -11.14
N ASN A 72 4.71 -9.14 -10.24
CA ASN A 72 4.32 -7.74 -10.11
C ASN A 72 4.94 -6.90 -11.22
N GLY A 73 4.27 -5.80 -11.57
CA GLY A 73 4.80 -4.81 -12.48
C GLY A 73 5.98 -4.07 -11.87
N PRO A 74 7.01 -3.70 -12.65
CA PRO A 74 8.11 -2.90 -12.16
C PRO A 74 7.63 -1.51 -11.75
N ASN A 75 8.16 -0.98 -10.66
CA ASN A 75 7.87 0.40 -10.27
C ASN A 75 8.58 1.39 -11.19
N GLY A 76 7.96 2.54 -11.43
CA GLY A 76 8.61 3.70 -11.99
C GLY A 76 9.76 4.17 -11.09
N SER A 77 10.78 4.78 -11.68
CA SER A 77 11.93 5.25 -10.91
C SER A 77 11.54 6.39 -9.96
N PRO A 78 12.01 6.40 -8.70
CA PRO A 78 11.76 7.51 -7.78
C PRO A 78 12.27 8.84 -8.34
N GLY A 79 11.58 9.94 -8.06
CA GLY A 79 11.96 11.27 -8.57
C GLY A 79 11.71 11.49 -10.07
N SER A 80 11.15 10.49 -10.76
CA SER A 80 10.83 10.58 -12.19
C SER A 80 9.31 10.53 -12.41
N GLU A 81 8.89 10.96 -13.58
CA GLU A 81 7.51 10.84 -14.07
C GLU A 81 7.25 9.45 -14.69
N ALA A 82 8.17 8.49 -14.51
CA ALA A 82 8.05 7.18 -15.13
C ALA A 82 6.83 6.42 -14.57
N ASP A 83 6.00 5.89 -15.46
CA ASP A 83 4.88 5.05 -15.08
C ASP A 83 5.36 3.72 -14.47
N GLY A 84 4.54 3.16 -13.59
CA GLY A 84 4.66 1.79 -13.14
C GLY A 84 4.25 0.84 -14.26
N GLY A 85 5.04 -0.22 -14.45
CA GLY A 85 4.72 -1.26 -15.42
C GLY A 85 3.52 -2.10 -14.98
N PRO A 86 2.85 -2.77 -15.92
CA PRO A 86 1.71 -3.63 -15.60
C PRO A 86 2.16 -4.91 -14.87
N GLY A 87 1.29 -5.46 -14.03
CA GLY A 87 1.45 -6.79 -13.44
C GLY A 87 1.45 -7.90 -14.49
N GLY A 88 1.74 -9.13 -14.06
CA GLY A 88 1.63 -10.34 -14.86
C GLY A 88 0.20 -10.56 -15.35
N ILE A 89 0.00 -11.41 -16.35
CA ILE A 89 -1.30 -11.58 -16.99
C ILE A 89 -2.34 -12.18 -16.03
N LEU A 90 -1.96 -13.21 -15.27
CA LEU A 90 -2.88 -13.91 -14.38
C LEU A 90 -2.79 -13.39 -12.95
N ILE A 91 -1.58 -13.31 -12.40
CA ILE A 91 -1.36 -12.91 -11.02
C ILE A 91 -0.27 -11.85 -11.00
N GLY A 92 -0.57 -10.68 -10.45
CA GLY A 92 0.41 -9.62 -10.35
C GLY A 92 -0.22 -8.28 -10.05
N ASN A 93 0.34 -7.59 -9.07
CA ASN A 93 0.00 -6.20 -8.84
C ASN A 93 0.64 -5.32 -9.91
N GLY A 94 0.02 -4.20 -10.24
CA GLY A 94 0.67 -3.17 -11.03
C GLY A 94 1.81 -2.51 -10.26
N GLY A 95 2.86 -2.09 -10.95
CA GLY A 95 3.94 -1.31 -10.35
C GLY A 95 3.46 0.08 -9.95
N ALA A 96 4.01 0.65 -8.88
CA ALA A 96 3.77 2.06 -8.55
C ALA A 96 4.42 2.97 -9.60
N GLY A 97 3.78 4.09 -9.92
CA GLY A 97 4.43 5.15 -10.69
C GLY A 97 5.56 5.82 -9.91
N GLY A 98 6.51 6.42 -10.62
CA GLY A 98 7.56 7.24 -10.04
C GLY A 98 6.97 8.45 -9.33
N SER A 99 7.63 8.95 -8.29
CA SER A 99 7.09 10.02 -7.44
C SER A 99 7.07 11.41 -8.09
N GLY A 100 7.66 11.59 -9.28
CA GLY A 100 7.96 12.91 -9.85
C GLY A 100 9.10 13.62 -9.12
N ALA A 101 9.74 14.58 -9.78
CA ALA A 101 10.67 15.49 -9.12
C ALA A 101 9.91 16.62 -8.41
N PRO A 102 10.55 17.45 -7.55
CA PRO A 102 9.87 18.56 -6.89
C PRO A 102 9.13 19.47 -7.88
N GLY A 103 7.82 19.66 -7.67
CA GLY A 103 6.96 20.48 -8.53
C GLY A 103 6.52 19.82 -9.85
N LEU A 104 6.96 18.59 -10.14
CA LEU A 104 6.49 17.80 -11.29
C LEU A 104 5.53 16.70 -10.82
N PRO A 105 4.56 16.32 -11.67
CA PRO A 105 3.66 15.22 -11.35
C PRO A 105 4.40 13.88 -11.22
N GLY A 106 3.86 12.96 -10.44
CA GLY A 106 4.30 11.56 -10.46
C GLY A 106 3.86 10.82 -11.71
N GLY A 107 4.51 9.70 -12.00
CA GLY A 107 4.05 8.74 -13.00
C GLY A 107 2.79 8.00 -12.54
N ASN A 108 2.06 7.44 -13.49
CA ASN A 108 0.87 6.64 -13.22
C ASN A 108 1.25 5.26 -12.67
N GLY A 109 0.38 4.67 -11.85
CA GLY A 109 0.51 3.27 -11.46
C GLY A 109 0.13 2.32 -12.60
N GLY A 110 0.82 1.20 -12.68
CA GLY A 110 0.51 0.13 -13.60
C GLY A 110 -0.82 -0.55 -13.27
N ALA A 111 -1.46 -1.10 -14.29
CA ALA A 111 -2.61 -1.99 -14.10
C ALA A 111 -2.17 -3.35 -13.55
N ALA A 112 -3.04 -3.98 -12.77
CA ALA A 112 -2.82 -5.35 -12.30
C ALA A 112 -3.08 -6.41 -13.38
N GLY A 113 -2.72 -7.66 -13.07
CA GLY A 113 -3.15 -8.87 -13.77
C GLY A 113 -4.60 -9.24 -13.48
N LEU A 114 -5.08 -10.38 -13.97
CA LEU A 114 -6.44 -10.87 -13.68
C LEU A 114 -6.76 -10.85 -12.17
N PHE A 115 -5.81 -11.32 -11.37
CA PHE A 115 -5.76 -11.18 -9.93
C PHE A 115 -4.60 -10.25 -9.57
N GLY A 116 -4.90 -9.20 -8.82
CA GLY A 116 -3.90 -8.26 -8.33
C GLY A 116 -4.48 -6.87 -8.16
N THR A 117 -3.84 -6.08 -7.32
CA THR A 117 -4.19 -4.68 -7.13
C THR A 117 -3.45 -3.80 -8.13
N GLY A 118 -4.08 -2.73 -8.58
CA GLY A 118 -3.35 -1.72 -9.36
C GLY A 118 -2.21 -1.11 -8.55
N GLY A 119 -1.17 -0.63 -9.24
CA GLY A 119 -0.17 0.25 -8.62
C GLY A 119 -0.79 1.56 -8.18
N ALA A 120 -0.07 2.48 -7.53
CA ALA A 120 -0.65 3.75 -7.09
C ALA A 120 -1.34 4.51 -8.25
N SER A 121 -2.64 4.78 -8.14
CA SER A 121 -3.51 5.31 -9.22
C SER A 121 -3.81 4.34 -10.39
N GLY A 122 -3.31 3.11 -10.34
CA GLY A 122 -3.48 2.05 -11.33
C GLY A 122 -4.75 1.23 -11.14
N VAL A 123 -5.28 0.68 -12.22
CA VAL A 123 -6.52 -0.11 -12.23
C VAL A 123 -6.28 -1.52 -11.65
N GLY A 124 -7.22 -2.00 -10.85
CA GLY A 124 -7.23 -3.37 -10.34
C GLY A 124 -7.45 -4.42 -11.43
N GLY A 125 -7.00 -5.64 -11.15
CA GLY A 125 -7.35 -6.81 -11.95
C GLY A 125 -8.85 -7.08 -11.96
N LEU A 126 -9.36 -7.98 -12.81
CA LEU A 126 -10.79 -8.32 -12.84
C LEU A 126 -11.39 -8.62 -11.44
N PHE A 127 -10.57 -9.16 -10.55
CA PHE A 127 -10.90 -9.52 -9.17
C PHE A 127 -10.15 -8.70 -8.10
N GLY A 128 -9.46 -7.63 -8.49
CA GLY A 128 -8.57 -6.88 -7.60
C GLY A 128 -8.98 -5.43 -7.42
N ALA A 129 -8.52 -4.83 -6.33
CA ALA A 129 -8.78 -3.42 -6.05
C ALA A 129 -7.93 -2.50 -6.93
N GLY A 130 -8.44 -1.29 -7.18
CA GLY A 130 -7.63 -0.21 -7.71
C GLY A 130 -6.60 0.26 -6.70
N GLY A 131 -5.47 0.77 -7.17
CA GLY A 131 -4.45 1.33 -6.30
C GLY A 131 -4.79 2.74 -5.86
N ASN A 132 -4.37 3.12 -4.66
CA ASN A 132 -4.62 4.46 -4.13
C ASN A 132 -3.87 5.53 -4.92
N GLY A 133 -4.44 6.73 -5.00
CA GLY A 133 -3.82 7.90 -5.60
C GLY A 133 -2.62 8.37 -4.80
N GLY A 134 -1.60 8.89 -5.50
CA GLY A 134 -0.42 9.47 -4.86
C GLY A 134 -0.76 10.78 -4.14
N ASN A 135 -0.10 11.09 -3.03
CA ASN A 135 -0.27 12.37 -2.36
C ASN A 135 0.36 13.50 -3.18
N GLY A 136 -0.22 14.70 -3.12
CA GLY A 136 0.34 15.90 -3.72
C GLY A 136 1.64 16.35 -3.05
N GLY A 137 2.57 16.87 -3.86
CA GLY A 137 3.85 17.40 -3.39
C GLY A 137 3.73 18.79 -2.74
N PHE A 138 4.78 19.22 -2.04
CA PHE A 138 4.90 20.58 -1.52
C PHE A 138 5.35 21.56 -2.62
N GLY A 139 4.92 22.83 -2.57
CA GLY A 139 5.34 23.83 -3.56
C GLY A 139 5.19 25.27 -3.06
N GLN A 140 6.19 26.14 -3.28
CA GLN A 140 6.14 27.53 -2.80
C GLN A 140 4.94 28.33 -3.35
N ALA A 141 4.61 28.13 -4.62
CA ALA A 141 3.51 28.82 -5.29
C ALA A 141 2.13 28.20 -5.01
N GLY A 142 2.04 27.12 -4.24
CA GLY A 142 0.80 26.39 -3.97
C GLY A 142 1.06 24.91 -3.63
N GLY A 143 0.14 24.30 -2.86
CA GLY A 143 0.18 22.87 -2.58
C GLY A 143 -0.11 22.03 -3.84
N GLY A 144 0.63 20.94 -4.04
CA GLY A 144 0.37 20.01 -5.13
C GLY A 144 -0.95 19.27 -4.93
N ALA A 145 -1.69 19.00 -6.01
CA ALA A 145 -2.91 18.22 -5.95
C ALA A 145 -2.61 16.74 -5.64
N GLY A 146 -3.52 16.09 -4.92
CA GLY A 146 -3.52 14.63 -4.76
C GLY A 146 -3.92 13.93 -6.06
N GLY A 147 -3.27 12.82 -6.37
CA GLY A 147 -3.62 11.94 -7.47
C GLY A 147 -4.94 11.22 -7.23
N SER A 148 -5.67 10.90 -8.30
CA SER A 148 -6.87 10.08 -8.17
C SER A 148 -6.53 8.62 -7.85
N GLY A 149 -7.41 7.92 -7.15
CA GLY A 149 -7.30 6.47 -7.04
C GLY A 149 -7.51 5.77 -8.38
N GLY A 150 -7.11 4.52 -8.49
CA GLY A 150 -7.41 3.66 -9.63
C GLY A 150 -8.76 2.97 -9.48
N ASN A 151 -9.41 2.59 -10.58
CA ASN A 151 -10.65 1.84 -10.52
C ASN A 151 -10.43 0.42 -10.00
N GLY A 152 -11.43 -0.10 -9.28
CA GLY A 152 -11.52 -1.52 -8.95
C GLY A 152 -11.69 -2.39 -10.19
N GLY A 153 -11.43 -3.68 -10.03
CA GLY A 153 -11.69 -4.71 -11.01
C GLY A 153 -13.14 -4.78 -11.42
N MET A 154 -13.43 -5.17 -12.67
CA MET A 154 -14.80 -5.12 -13.18
C MET A 154 -15.79 -5.99 -12.38
N LEU A 155 -15.36 -7.14 -11.85
CA LEU A 155 -16.26 -8.08 -11.17
C LEU A 155 -16.15 -7.96 -9.65
N PHE A 156 -14.93 -8.01 -9.13
CA PHE A 156 -14.64 -7.75 -7.72
C PHE A 156 -13.51 -6.75 -7.60
N GLY A 157 -13.66 -5.80 -6.69
CA GLY A 157 -12.60 -4.84 -6.39
C GLY A 157 -13.15 -3.52 -5.90
N ALA A 158 -12.60 -3.03 -4.80
CA ALA A 158 -12.84 -1.66 -4.38
C ALA A 158 -12.11 -0.68 -5.31
N GLY A 159 -12.68 0.51 -5.49
CA GLY A 159 -11.94 1.62 -6.05
C GLY A 159 -10.83 2.07 -5.09
N GLY A 160 -9.70 2.51 -5.66
CA GLY A 160 -8.63 3.12 -4.89
C GLY A 160 -9.07 4.47 -4.32
N ALA A 161 -8.60 4.79 -3.12
CA ALA A 161 -8.80 6.11 -2.54
C ALA A 161 -8.00 7.17 -3.31
N GLY A 162 -8.48 8.41 -3.33
CA GLY A 162 -7.72 9.55 -3.80
C GLY A 162 -6.61 9.93 -2.82
N GLY A 163 -5.48 10.41 -3.35
CA GLY A 163 -4.38 10.92 -2.55
C GLY A 163 -4.75 12.24 -1.89
N GLY A 164 -4.21 12.50 -0.70
CA GLY A 164 -4.33 13.82 -0.09
C GLY A 164 -3.52 14.86 -0.86
N ALA A 165 -3.90 16.13 -0.76
CA ALA A 165 -3.10 17.21 -1.30
C ALA A 165 -1.79 17.46 -0.52
N GLY A 166 -0.85 18.16 -1.16
CA GLY A 166 0.33 18.72 -0.52
C GLY A 166 -0.02 19.90 0.38
N GLN A 167 0.62 19.99 1.54
CA GLN A 167 0.13 20.81 2.65
C GLN A 167 0.61 22.28 2.67
N PHE A 168 1.50 22.75 1.77
CA PHE A 168 2.04 24.11 1.89
C PHE A 168 2.35 24.79 0.55
N GLY A 169 1.59 25.85 0.26
CA GLY A 169 2.00 27.02 -0.51
C GLY A 169 2.16 28.22 0.43
N THR A 170 3.34 28.82 0.48
CA THR A 170 3.59 30.03 1.29
C THR A 170 2.98 31.27 0.63
N ASP A 171 2.86 31.23 -0.70
CA ASP A 171 2.42 32.35 -1.53
C ASP A 171 1.16 32.04 -2.36
N GLY A 172 0.57 30.85 -2.21
CA GLY A 172 -0.58 30.40 -3.01
C GLY A 172 -1.52 29.42 -2.29
N ASP A 173 -2.54 28.97 -3.00
CA ASP A 173 -3.63 28.15 -2.45
C ASP A 173 -3.18 26.74 -2.02
N GLY A 174 -3.98 26.11 -1.17
CA GLY A 174 -3.83 24.71 -0.82
C GLY A 174 -4.15 23.81 -2.02
N GLY A 175 -3.44 22.69 -2.15
CA GLY A 175 -3.68 21.75 -3.25
C GLY A 175 -5.04 21.04 -3.12
N ALA A 176 -5.69 20.70 -4.23
CA ALA A 176 -6.92 19.90 -4.16
C ALA A 176 -6.62 18.43 -3.80
N GLY A 177 -7.49 17.80 -3.02
CA GLY A 177 -7.47 16.36 -2.77
C GLY A 177 -7.85 15.55 -4.00
N GLY A 178 -7.24 14.38 -4.16
CA GLY A 178 -7.52 13.49 -5.28
C GLY A 178 -8.89 12.83 -5.18
N ALA A 179 -9.51 12.51 -6.31
CA ALA A 179 -10.77 11.76 -6.29
C ALA A 179 -10.53 10.30 -5.92
N GLY A 180 -11.44 9.74 -5.12
CA GLY A 180 -11.63 8.31 -5.01
C GLY A 180 -12.21 7.73 -6.29
N SER A 181 -11.98 6.45 -6.54
CA SER A 181 -12.34 5.81 -7.79
C SER A 181 -13.46 4.79 -7.66
N LYS A 182 -14.03 4.38 -8.79
CA LYS A 182 -15.18 3.49 -8.82
C LYS A 182 -14.79 2.06 -8.46
N ALA A 183 -15.73 1.36 -7.84
CA ALA A 183 -15.64 -0.07 -7.61
C ALA A 183 -16.01 -0.90 -8.86
N GLY A 184 -15.77 -2.21 -8.75
CA GLY A 184 -16.38 -3.21 -9.61
C GLY A 184 -17.87 -3.45 -9.36
N LEU A 185 -18.40 -4.52 -9.95
CA LEU A 185 -19.75 -5.02 -9.67
C LEU A 185 -19.95 -5.24 -8.16
N ILE A 186 -18.97 -5.87 -7.51
CA ILE A 186 -18.93 -6.06 -6.06
C ILE A 186 -17.68 -5.36 -5.51
N GLY A 187 -17.89 -4.32 -4.71
CA GLY A 187 -16.84 -3.56 -4.07
C GLY A 187 -17.31 -2.17 -3.65
N ASN A 188 -16.55 -1.56 -2.75
CA ASN A 188 -16.80 -0.19 -2.30
C ASN A 188 -16.11 0.80 -3.23
N GLY A 189 -16.72 1.97 -3.44
CA GLY A 189 -16.03 3.09 -4.04
C GLY A 189 -14.88 3.56 -3.14
N GLY A 190 -13.85 4.14 -3.74
CA GLY A 190 -12.71 4.68 -3.00
C GLY A 190 -13.05 6.03 -2.35
N ASP A 191 -12.48 6.31 -1.18
CA ASP A 191 -12.65 7.62 -0.54
C ASP A 191 -11.91 8.73 -1.30
N GLY A 192 -12.44 9.94 -1.27
CA GLY A 192 -11.76 11.14 -1.76
C GLY A 192 -10.66 11.60 -0.81
N GLY A 193 -9.57 12.14 -1.37
CA GLY A 193 -8.46 12.69 -0.61
C GLY A 193 -8.78 14.05 0.00
N ALA A 194 -8.15 14.38 1.13
CA ALA A 194 -8.32 15.69 1.76
C ALA A 194 -7.66 16.81 0.94
N GLY A 195 -8.27 17.99 0.95
CA GLY A 195 -7.69 19.22 0.44
C GLY A 195 -6.54 19.75 1.30
N GLY A 196 -5.67 20.54 0.69
CA GLY A 196 -4.42 21.00 1.26
C GLY A 196 -4.57 22.30 2.04
N VAL A 197 -3.69 22.51 2.99
CA VAL A 197 -3.66 23.75 3.77
C VAL A 197 -2.88 24.83 3.00
N THR A 198 -3.27 26.10 3.16
CA THR A 198 -2.44 27.26 2.81
C THR A 198 -2.14 28.11 4.05
N THR A 199 -0.92 28.63 4.12
CA THR A 199 -0.50 29.61 5.13
C THR A 199 -0.36 31.02 4.55
N ALA A 200 -0.70 31.21 3.28
CA ALA A 200 -0.68 32.52 2.64
C ALA A 200 -1.69 33.45 3.34
N THR A 201 -1.31 34.70 3.55
CA THR A 201 -2.10 35.70 4.31
C THR A 201 -2.88 36.66 3.41
N GLY A 202 -2.79 36.48 2.09
CA GLY A 202 -3.55 37.26 1.12
C GLY A 202 -5.07 37.02 1.27
N PRO A 203 -5.92 38.01 0.95
CA PRO A 203 -7.37 37.91 1.14
C PRO A 203 -8.05 36.85 0.26
N THR A 204 -7.34 36.29 -0.73
CA THR A 204 -7.82 35.23 -1.62
C THR A 204 -7.18 33.88 -1.35
N ALA A 205 -6.33 33.77 -0.32
CA ALA A 205 -5.64 32.52 0.01
C ALA A 205 -6.65 31.45 0.43
N THR A 206 -6.88 30.49 -0.47
CA THR A 206 -7.92 29.47 -0.32
C THR A 206 -7.30 28.13 0.02
N GLY A 207 -7.84 27.45 1.03
CA GLY A 207 -7.52 26.06 1.29
C GLY A 207 -7.98 25.18 0.12
N GLY A 208 -7.33 24.04 -0.10
CA GLY A 208 -7.65 23.19 -1.23
C GLY A 208 -9.00 22.49 -1.09
N ASP A 209 -9.67 22.22 -2.21
CA ASP A 209 -10.90 21.43 -2.19
C ASP A 209 -10.62 19.96 -1.79
N GLY A 210 -11.55 19.35 -1.07
CA GLY A 210 -11.57 17.92 -0.83
C GLY A 210 -11.99 17.13 -2.08
N GLY A 211 -11.36 15.97 -2.30
CA GLY A 211 -11.65 15.09 -3.42
C GLY A 211 -13.01 14.42 -3.28
N LYS A 212 -13.67 14.11 -4.40
CA LYS A 212 -14.92 13.34 -4.38
C LYS A 212 -14.66 11.88 -4.04
N GLY A 213 -15.57 11.25 -3.32
CA GLY A 213 -15.63 9.80 -3.16
C GLY A 213 -16.07 9.11 -4.46
N GLY A 214 -15.63 7.87 -4.63
CA GLY A 214 -15.98 7.02 -5.76
C GLY A 214 -17.27 6.24 -5.53
N ASP A 215 -17.89 5.81 -6.62
CA ASP A 215 -19.16 5.07 -6.56
C ASP A 215 -18.92 3.56 -6.44
N ALA A 216 -19.82 2.87 -5.73
CA ALA A 216 -20.03 1.44 -5.90
C ALA A 216 -21.02 1.17 -7.05
N TRP A 217 -21.08 -0.08 -7.55
CA TRP A 217 -21.98 -0.43 -8.66
C TRP A 217 -23.20 -1.28 -8.26
N LEU A 218 -23.06 -2.59 -8.03
CA LEU A 218 -24.19 -3.46 -7.67
C LEU A 218 -24.24 -3.72 -6.17
N ILE A 219 -23.12 -4.16 -5.58
CA ILE A 219 -22.99 -4.43 -4.14
C ILE A 219 -21.76 -3.70 -3.61
N GLY A 220 -21.95 -2.83 -2.63
CA GLY A 220 -20.89 -2.12 -1.92
C GLY A 220 -21.27 -0.68 -1.59
N ASN A 221 -20.54 -0.05 -0.68
CA ASN A 221 -20.78 1.33 -0.28
C ASN A 221 -20.06 2.30 -1.22
N GLY A 222 -20.63 3.49 -1.43
CA GLY A 222 -19.90 4.61 -2.01
C GLY A 222 -18.79 5.07 -1.07
N GLY A 223 -17.70 5.58 -1.64
CA GLY A 223 -16.61 6.19 -0.88
C GLY A 223 -17.01 7.55 -0.33
N ASN A 224 -16.44 7.93 0.81
CA ASN A 224 -16.65 9.25 1.40
C ASN A 224 -15.92 10.33 0.58
N GLY A 225 -16.43 11.55 0.62
CA GLY A 225 -15.71 12.71 0.12
C GLY A 225 -14.61 13.14 1.09
N GLY A 226 -13.56 13.75 0.55
CA GLY A 226 -12.46 14.31 1.31
C GLY A 226 -12.84 15.64 1.97
N ASN A 227 -12.21 15.92 3.11
CA ASN A 227 -12.39 17.19 3.80
C ASN A 227 -11.77 18.34 3.01
N ALA A 228 -12.33 19.54 3.18
CA ALA A 228 -11.74 20.77 2.71
C ALA A 228 -10.40 21.06 3.41
N GLY A 229 -9.50 21.71 2.68
CA GLY A 229 -8.28 22.28 3.19
C GLY A 229 -8.51 23.65 3.83
N THR A 230 -7.64 24.03 4.75
CA THR A 230 -7.73 25.28 5.50
C THR A 230 -6.96 26.43 4.83
N GLY A 231 -7.48 27.65 4.96
CA GLY A 231 -6.91 28.89 4.41
C GLY A 231 -7.64 30.12 4.96
N VAL A 232 -7.33 31.32 4.45
CA VAL A 232 -8.11 32.53 4.74
C VAL A 232 -9.55 32.34 4.24
N VAL A 233 -9.66 31.75 3.06
CA VAL A 233 -10.88 31.14 2.54
C VAL A 233 -10.73 29.63 2.70
N LEU A 234 -11.78 28.96 3.17
CA LEU A 234 -11.79 27.51 3.26
C LEU A 234 -12.02 26.89 1.88
N GLY A 235 -11.40 25.74 1.61
CA GLY A 235 -11.76 24.93 0.45
C GLY A 235 -13.18 24.37 0.53
N SER A 236 -13.62 23.75 -0.56
CA SER A 236 -14.89 23.04 -0.62
C SER A 236 -14.73 21.61 -0.13
N ALA A 237 -15.71 21.09 0.61
CA ALA A 237 -15.74 19.67 0.95
C ALA A 237 -16.05 18.80 -0.29
N GLY A 238 -15.41 17.64 -0.36
CA GLY A 238 -15.69 16.64 -1.38
C GLY A 238 -17.06 15.99 -1.18
N ALA A 239 -17.76 15.71 -2.28
CA ALA A 239 -19.00 14.93 -2.21
C ALA A 239 -18.70 13.44 -1.98
N GLY A 240 -19.55 12.74 -1.23
CA GLY A 240 -19.53 11.28 -1.17
C GLY A 240 -20.02 10.64 -2.48
N GLY A 241 -19.57 9.41 -2.75
CA GLY A 241 -20.00 8.61 -3.88
C GLY A 241 -21.29 7.82 -3.61
N THR A 242 -21.91 7.29 -4.65
CA THR A 242 -23.15 6.52 -4.52
C THR A 242 -22.88 5.07 -4.08
N GLY A 243 -23.75 4.53 -3.24
CA GLY A 243 -23.78 3.11 -2.90
C GLY A 243 -24.29 2.22 -4.04
N GLY A 244 -24.09 0.91 -3.89
CA GLY A 244 -24.48 -0.09 -4.86
C GLY A 244 -26.00 -0.17 -5.03
N LEU A 245 -26.42 -0.45 -6.27
CA LEU A 245 -27.83 -0.49 -6.68
C LEU A 245 -28.65 -1.50 -5.87
N LEU A 246 -28.07 -2.65 -5.52
CA LEU A 246 -28.76 -3.71 -4.80
C LEU A 246 -28.52 -3.63 -3.28
N LEU A 247 -27.25 -3.44 -2.89
CA LEU A 247 -26.85 -3.32 -1.48
C LEU A 247 -25.70 -2.33 -1.37
N GLY A 248 -25.85 -1.32 -0.52
CA GLY A 248 -24.82 -0.31 -0.31
C GLY A 248 -25.35 0.99 0.23
N GLN A 249 -24.56 1.67 1.06
CA GLN A 249 -24.83 3.03 1.50
C GLN A 249 -24.07 4.03 0.63
N ASN A 250 -24.64 5.21 0.45
CA ASN A 250 -23.90 6.35 -0.12
C ASN A 250 -22.80 6.76 0.85
N GLY A 251 -21.68 7.24 0.30
CA GLY A 251 -20.63 7.87 1.07
C GLY A 251 -21.07 9.21 1.64
N MET A 252 -20.46 9.61 2.75
CA MET A 252 -20.66 10.92 3.34
C MET A 252 -19.86 11.97 2.58
N SER A 253 -20.38 13.20 2.51
CA SER A 253 -19.55 14.34 2.09
C SER A 253 -18.49 14.65 3.14
N GLY A 254 -17.38 15.24 2.70
CA GLY A 254 -16.32 15.71 3.59
C GLY A 254 -16.77 16.85 4.50
N LEU A 255 -15.95 17.13 5.50
CA LEU A 255 -16.10 18.30 6.36
C LEU A 255 -15.45 19.53 5.75
N THR A 256 -16.03 20.68 6.08
CA THR A 256 -15.50 22.02 5.86
C THR A 256 -14.74 22.47 7.09
#